data_AF-A0A534IPU3-F1
#
_entry.id   AF-A0A534IPU3-F1
#
_cell.length_a   1.000
_cell.length_b   1.000
_cell.length_c   1.000
_cell.angle_alpha   90.00
_cell.angle_beta   90.00
_cell.angle_gamma   90.00
#
_symmetry.space_group_name_H-M   'P 1'
#
loop_
_entity.id
_entity.type
_entity.pdbx_description
1 polymer ?
#
loop_
_entity_poly.entity_id
_entity_poly.type
_entity_poly.pdbx_seq_one_letter_code
_entity_poly.pdbx_strand_id
1 'polypeptide(L)'
;MRGLSPAFTAVLMAAPSRKTVRAQLKKIYVLNDHGDMTGEYILDADCPIDYDDFLKVLPSEGIGDRDSLFVGEYVFTAFQSGKLVFVLLSRGHLASEDVDWTALLLTAADSHLAPASRAAPSRTEAKADPDKASAEREVRLKAKEKTLAEQEAKLQAESANLLGRQEELNRQKAGLTALADYAARMQDSVTRGVSRAMKTLEMTEQLTASRDLESKKTDSKATSDARQAFEQERNELLAAKNEIDARYREATTQIAKFEKEARDSIAALEKERVNAATRLSDEERMRKEIEVRVADMSQRFAAMAKERIVASHRGPGETDEVRKAMEGEKGELARERKFLQRRAIELLDREERVRDRESKSDEREHELARRTEELTAKEQDVSRQKTIIAQAKPPILDVRAQADEAKKDIERRVKIIQQKALELLDREEKLRRRAAELEAMEARLSGRVTVE
;
A
#
# COMPACT_ATOMS: atom_id res chain seq x y z
N MET A 1 23.60 50.37 -8.28
CA MET A 1 23.18 49.66 -7.07
C MET A 1 23.16 48.17 -7.41
N ARG A 2 24.22 47.42 -7.12
CA ARG A 2 24.34 46.54 -5.92
C ARG A 2 23.10 45.64 -5.78
N GLY A 3 23.14 44.32 -5.82
CA GLY A 3 24.22 43.35 -5.81
C GLY A 3 23.62 42.03 -5.30
N LEU A 4 24.07 40.90 -5.81
CA LEU A 4 24.08 39.58 -5.14
C LEU A 4 24.90 38.63 -6.04
N SER A 5 25.97 38.12 -5.46
CA SER A 5 27.09 37.42 -6.12
C SER A 5 26.72 36.01 -6.63
N PRO A 6 27.41 35.50 -7.68
CA PRO A 6 27.30 34.12 -8.14
C PRO A 6 28.28 33.24 -7.35
N ALA A 7 28.03 33.05 -6.06
CA ALA A 7 28.91 32.28 -5.18
C ALA A 7 28.16 31.21 -4.36
N PHE A 8 27.10 30.62 -4.92
CA PHE A 8 26.41 29.47 -4.32
C PHE A 8 26.10 28.32 -5.28
N THR A 9 26.67 28.32 -6.49
CA THR A 9 26.54 27.23 -7.47
C THR A 9 27.80 26.37 -7.61
N ALA A 10 28.59 26.24 -6.54
CA ALA A 10 29.81 25.43 -6.56
C ALA A 10 30.15 24.77 -5.22
N VAL A 11 29.20 24.09 -4.56
CA VAL A 11 29.50 22.95 -3.66
C VAL A 11 28.35 21.93 -3.71
N LEU A 12 28.14 21.35 -4.88
CA LEU A 12 27.57 20.01 -4.99
C LEU A 12 28.49 19.23 -5.95
N MET A 13 29.77 19.18 -5.59
CA MET A 13 30.60 18.07 -6.01
C MET A 13 30.07 16.86 -5.28
N ALA A 14 29.31 16.07 -6.02
CA ALA A 14 28.90 14.74 -5.67
C ALA A 14 30.09 13.97 -5.09
N ALA A 15 30.12 13.84 -3.76
CA ALA A 15 30.80 12.71 -3.17
C ALA A 15 30.08 11.47 -3.71
N PRO A 16 30.77 10.51 -4.32
CA PRO A 16 30.13 9.27 -4.72
C PRO A 16 29.56 8.68 -3.42
N SER A 17 28.26 8.41 -3.40
CA SER A 17 27.65 7.63 -2.34
C SER A 17 28.40 6.31 -2.30
N ARG A 18 29.36 6.20 -1.38
CA ARG A 18 29.92 4.90 -1.02
C ARG A 18 28.71 4.11 -0.59
N LYS A 19 28.28 3.16 -1.42
CA LYS A 19 27.35 2.12 -1.01
C LYS A 19 27.97 1.55 0.25
N THR A 20 27.42 1.92 1.41
CA THR A 20 27.86 1.38 2.68
C THR A 20 27.50 -0.09 2.62
N VAL A 21 28.52 -0.92 2.38
CA VAL A 21 28.36 -2.36 2.46
C VAL A 21 27.97 -2.63 3.90
N ARG A 22 26.69 -2.92 4.12
CA ARG A 22 26.13 -3.15 5.45
C ARG A 22 26.94 -4.24 6.12
N ALA A 23 27.42 -3.98 7.34
CA ALA A 23 28.20 -4.94 8.10
C ALA A 23 27.42 -6.24 8.24
N GLN A 24 28.04 -7.36 7.88
CA GLN A 24 27.43 -8.68 8.03
C GLN A 24 27.92 -9.29 9.33
N LEU A 25 27.02 -9.42 10.31
CA LEU A 25 27.34 -10.06 11.57
C LEU A 25 27.53 -11.58 11.35
N LYS A 26 28.58 -12.14 11.94
CA LYS A 26 29.00 -13.54 11.75
C LYS A 26 28.93 -14.35 13.03
N LYS A 27 29.53 -13.84 14.11
CA LYS A 27 29.56 -14.51 15.42
C LYS A 27 29.42 -13.48 16.54
N ILE A 28 28.92 -13.91 17.69
CA ILE A 28 28.86 -13.12 18.92
C ILE A 28 29.46 -13.96 20.03
N TYR A 29 30.50 -13.45 20.68
CA TYR A 29 31.08 -14.07 21.87
C TYR A 29 30.58 -13.35 23.11
N VAL A 30 30.22 -14.12 24.13
CA VAL A 30 29.80 -13.62 25.44
C VAL A 30 30.91 -13.92 26.43
N LEU A 31 31.41 -12.89 27.10
CA LEU A 31 32.47 -12.97 28.09
C LEU A 31 31.90 -12.59 29.47
N ASN A 32 32.36 -13.26 30.51
CA ASN A 32 32.07 -12.91 31.90
C ASN A 32 32.89 -11.71 32.37
N ASP A 33 32.55 -11.19 33.56
CA ASP A 33 33.30 -10.16 34.31
C ASP A 33 34.83 -10.40 34.40
N HIS A 34 35.28 -11.66 34.28
CA HIS A 34 36.68 -12.05 34.36
C HIS A 34 37.39 -12.14 33.01
N GLY A 35 36.69 -11.89 31.90
CA GLY A 35 37.23 -12.02 30.55
C GLY A 35 37.21 -13.45 29.99
N ASP A 36 36.64 -14.41 30.73
CA ASP A 36 36.46 -15.79 30.28
C ASP A 36 35.23 -15.93 29.37
N MET A 37 35.34 -16.73 28.31
CA MET A 37 34.22 -17.00 27.39
C MET A 37 33.13 -17.85 28.05
N THR A 38 31.92 -17.30 28.11
CA THR A 38 30.72 -17.92 28.68
C THR A 38 29.85 -18.59 27.62
N GLY A 39 29.88 -18.06 26.40
CA GLY A 39 29.06 -18.58 25.30
C GLY A 39 29.42 -17.99 23.95
N GLU A 40 29.06 -18.72 22.90
CA GLU A 40 29.24 -18.34 21.51
C GLU A 40 27.91 -18.49 20.77
N TYR A 41 27.52 -17.45 20.03
CA TYR A 41 26.40 -17.49 19.11
C TYR A 41 26.93 -17.39 17.68
N ILE A 42 26.83 -18.50 16.95
CA ILE A 42 27.27 -18.61 15.56
C ILE A 42 26.08 -18.27 14.66
N LEU A 43 26.16 -17.14 13.93
CA LEU A 43 25.16 -16.74 12.94
C LEU A 43 25.54 -17.21 11.54
N ASP A 44 26.84 -17.36 11.27
CA ASP A 44 27.39 -17.89 10.03
C ASP A 44 28.46 -18.95 10.36
N ALA A 45 28.14 -20.21 10.07
CA ALA A 45 29.00 -21.36 10.36
C ALA A 45 30.22 -21.45 9.44
N ASP A 46 30.19 -20.77 8.29
CA ASP A 46 31.29 -20.78 7.31
C ASP A 46 32.34 -19.68 7.59
N CYS A 47 32.25 -19.00 8.74
CA CYS A 47 33.19 -17.95 9.11
C CYS A 47 34.53 -18.54 9.57
N PRO A 48 35.65 -18.20 8.90
CA PRO A 48 36.97 -18.80 9.15
C PRO A 48 37.72 -18.20 10.35
N ILE A 49 37.11 -17.25 11.07
CA ILE A 49 37.72 -16.56 12.21
C ILE A 49 37.09 -17.09 13.50
N ASP A 50 37.95 -17.45 14.44
CA ASP A 50 37.59 -18.01 15.73
C ASP A 50 38.01 -17.09 16.90
N TYR A 51 37.55 -17.43 18.10
CA TYR A 51 37.87 -16.70 19.32
C TYR A 51 39.39 -16.62 19.60
N ASP A 52 40.16 -17.63 19.20
CA ASP A 52 41.62 -17.64 19.36
C ASP A 52 42.30 -16.54 18.52
N ASP A 53 41.71 -16.13 17.40
CA ASP A 53 42.23 -15.02 16.58
C ASP A 53 41.89 -13.66 17.18
N PHE A 54 40.78 -13.56 17.91
CA PHE A 54 40.48 -12.39 18.74
C PHE A 54 41.50 -12.22 19.86
N LEU A 55 41.83 -13.30 20.58
CA LEU A 55 42.82 -13.26 21.67
C LEU A 55 44.22 -12.84 21.21
N LYS A 56 44.62 -13.19 19.97
CA LYS A 56 45.91 -12.77 19.40
C LYS A 56 45.99 -11.27 19.09
N VAL A 57 44.85 -10.65 18.82
CA VAL A 57 44.75 -9.24 18.41
C VAL A 57 44.32 -8.34 19.57
N LEU A 58 43.87 -8.93 20.68
CA LEU A 58 43.50 -8.22 21.89
C LEU A 58 44.73 -7.51 22.50
N PRO A 59 44.67 -6.17 22.71
CA PRO A 59 45.72 -5.44 23.39
C PRO A 59 45.90 -5.92 24.83
N SER A 60 47.12 -5.81 25.38
CA SER A 60 47.39 -6.14 26.79
C SER A 60 46.63 -5.25 27.79
N GLU A 61 46.13 -4.10 27.34
CA GLU A 61 45.30 -3.17 28.12
C GLU A 61 43.80 -3.53 28.07
N GLY A 62 43.40 -4.52 27.26
CA GLY A 62 42.01 -4.90 27.01
C GLY A 62 41.38 -4.11 25.85
N ILE A 63 40.08 -4.36 25.62
CA ILE A 63 39.26 -3.63 24.64
C ILE A 63 38.19 -2.83 25.40
N GLY A 64 38.01 -1.56 25.04
CA GLY A 64 37.01 -0.69 25.66
C GLY A 64 35.60 -0.93 25.12
N ASP A 65 34.60 -0.34 25.79
CA ASP A 65 33.22 -0.36 25.32
C ASP A 65 33.11 0.38 23.97
N ARG A 66 32.50 -0.29 22.99
CA ARG A 66 32.31 0.15 21.59
C ARG A 66 33.60 0.28 20.78
N ASP A 67 34.73 -0.18 21.32
CA ASP A 67 35.97 -0.22 20.57
C ASP A 67 35.97 -1.37 19.55
N SER A 68 36.64 -1.14 18.43
CA SER A 68 36.71 -2.07 17.30
C SER A 68 38.14 -2.49 16.98
N LEU A 69 38.39 -3.80 16.92
CA LEU A 69 39.66 -4.39 16.48
C LEU A 69 39.51 -4.98 15.08
N PHE A 70 40.51 -4.75 14.24
CA PHE A 70 40.47 -5.13 12.82
C PHE A 70 41.36 -6.34 12.55
N VAL A 71 40.78 -7.38 11.94
CA VAL A 71 41.49 -8.59 11.50
C VAL A 71 41.17 -8.83 10.03
N GLY A 72 41.97 -8.23 9.16
CA GLY A 72 41.77 -8.28 7.71
C GLY A 72 40.45 -7.61 7.29
N GLU A 73 39.51 -8.40 6.77
CA GLU A 73 38.17 -7.93 6.36
C GLU A 73 37.12 -8.00 7.48
N TYR A 74 37.50 -8.51 8.65
CA TYR A 74 36.64 -8.71 9.79
C TYR A 74 36.94 -7.73 10.91
N VAL A 75 35.90 -7.39 11.67
CA VAL A 75 35.95 -6.42 12.75
C VAL A 75 35.34 -7.05 14.00
N PHE A 76 36.06 -6.99 15.11
CA PHE A 76 35.56 -7.32 16.43
C PHE A 76 35.16 -6.04 17.13
N THR A 77 33.90 -5.90 17.52
CA THR A 77 33.41 -4.74 18.29
C THR A 77 32.94 -5.21 19.65
N ALA A 78 33.53 -4.69 20.73
CA ALA A 78 33.14 -5.04 22.09
C ALA A 78 32.02 -4.11 22.60
N PHE A 79 31.08 -4.68 23.35
CA PHE A 79 30.01 -3.96 24.03
C PHE A 79 29.93 -4.43 25.46
N GLN A 80 30.02 -3.50 26.41
CA GLN A 80 29.90 -3.77 27.83
C GLN A 80 28.45 -3.55 28.26
N SER A 81 27.79 -4.61 28.73
CA SER A 81 26.48 -4.53 29.35
C SER A 81 26.52 -5.16 30.74
N GLY A 82 26.47 -4.32 31.77
CA GLY A 82 26.46 -4.78 33.15
C GLY A 82 27.68 -5.62 33.50
N LYS A 83 27.46 -6.92 33.71
CA LYS A 83 28.48 -7.91 34.09
C LYS A 83 28.99 -8.79 32.94
N LEU A 84 28.49 -8.53 31.74
CA LEU A 84 28.78 -9.31 30.55
C LEU A 84 29.40 -8.40 29.50
N VAL A 85 30.38 -8.93 28.79
CA VAL A 85 31.00 -8.26 27.64
C VAL A 85 30.66 -9.06 26.40
N PHE A 86 30.01 -8.41 25.44
CA PHE A 86 29.63 -9.00 24.16
C PHE A 86 30.63 -8.56 23.09
N VAL A 87 31.29 -9.52 22.44
CA VAL A 87 32.22 -9.24 21.33
C VAL A 87 31.58 -9.69 20.02
N LEU A 88 31.25 -8.74 19.17
CA LEU A 88 30.59 -8.97 17.90
C LEU A 88 31.63 -9.08 16.79
N LEU A 89 31.59 -10.16 16.03
CA LEU A 89 32.40 -10.37 14.84
C LEU A 89 31.59 -10.05 13.58
N SER A 90 31.95 -9.00 12.87
CA SER A 90 31.31 -8.61 11.61
C SER A 90 32.30 -8.60 10.44
N ARG A 91 31.80 -8.86 9.23
CA ARG A 91 32.53 -8.56 7.99
C ARG A 91 32.16 -7.14 7.56
N GLY A 92 33.14 -6.24 7.56
CA GLY A 92 32.93 -4.80 7.38
C GLY A 92 32.63 -4.04 8.67
N HIS A 93 32.75 -2.72 8.60
CA HIS A 93 32.60 -1.81 9.74
C HIS A 93 31.12 -1.53 10.04
N LEU A 94 30.71 -1.66 11.31
CA LEU A 94 29.38 -1.24 11.74
C LEU A 94 29.27 0.28 11.60
N ALA A 95 28.16 0.76 11.03
CA ALA A 95 27.87 2.19 11.05
C ALA A 95 27.60 2.64 12.50
N SER A 96 27.88 3.90 12.83
CA SER A 96 27.66 4.43 14.18
C SER A 96 26.22 4.24 14.68
N GLU A 97 25.24 4.32 13.77
CA GLU A 97 23.83 4.04 14.07
C GLU A 97 23.61 2.57 14.44
N ASP A 98 24.23 1.63 13.70
CA ASP A 98 24.11 0.19 13.98
C ASP A 98 24.76 -0.15 15.35
N VAL A 99 25.87 0.51 15.70
CA VAL A 99 26.54 0.36 17.00
C VAL A 99 25.60 0.75 18.14
N ASP A 100 24.92 1.89 18.05
CA ASP A 100 24.00 2.36 19.09
C ASP A 100 22.76 1.44 19.22
N TRP A 101 22.21 0.98 18.10
CA TRP A 101 21.11 0.00 18.11
C TRP A 101 21.53 -1.34 18.70
N THR A 102 22.73 -1.84 18.37
CA THR A 102 23.24 -3.09 18.96
C THR A 102 23.49 -2.95 20.45
N ALA A 103 24.03 -1.81 20.91
CA ALA A 103 24.22 -1.56 22.34
C ALA A 103 22.87 -1.55 23.08
N LEU A 104 21.85 -0.90 22.52
CA LEU A 104 20.50 -0.87 23.09
C LEU A 104 19.90 -2.28 23.19
N LEU A 105 20.01 -3.07 22.11
CA LEU A 105 19.49 -4.44 22.06
C LEU A 105 20.19 -5.36 23.05
N LEU A 106 21.52 -5.26 23.17
CA LEU A 106 22.30 -6.06 24.11
C LEU A 106 22.01 -5.66 25.56
N THR A 107 21.83 -4.37 25.83
CA THR A 107 21.41 -3.88 27.15
C THR A 107 20.01 -4.38 27.53
N ALA A 108 19.08 -4.41 26.56
CA ALA A 108 17.76 -5.00 26.78
C ALA A 108 17.85 -6.52 27.00
N ALA A 109 18.66 -7.23 26.21
CA ALA A 109 18.87 -8.67 26.36
C ALA A 109 19.53 -9.03 27.71
N ASP A 110 20.48 -8.22 28.18
CA ASP A 110 21.10 -8.37 29.50
C ASP A 110 20.07 -8.23 30.63
N SER A 111 19.09 -7.33 30.51
CA SER A 111 17.98 -7.26 31.48
C SER A 111 17.15 -8.56 31.57
N HIS A 112 17.17 -9.37 30.50
CA HIS A 112 16.52 -10.68 30.44
C HIS A 112 17.44 -11.85 30.82
N LEU A 113 18.76 -11.69 30.68
CA LEU A 113 19.78 -12.69 31.02
C LEU A 113 20.34 -12.53 32.44
N ALA A 114 20.18 -11.35 33.06
CA ALA A 114 20.52 -11.11 34.45
C ALA A 114 19.81 -12.18 35.30
N PRO A 115 20.57 -13.03 36.03
CA PRO A 115 19.96 -14.10 36.80
C PRO A 115 18.98 -13.46 37.77
N ALA A 116 17.74 -13.95 37.73
CA ALA A 116 16.73 -13.60 38.69
C ALA A 116 17.22 -13.95 40.11
N SER A 117 17.98 -13.04 40.72
CA SER A 117 18.10 -12.91 42.18
C SER A 117 16.78 -12.36 42.70
N ARG A 118 15.71 -13.10 42.42
CA ARG A 118 14.45 -12.97 43.11
C ARG A 118 14.67 -13.70 44.42
N ALA A 119 15.05 -12.94 45.45
CA ALA A 119 14.66 -13.32 46.79
C ALA A 119 13.16 -13.62 46.72
N ALA A 120 12.81 -14.90 46.86
CA ALA A 120 11.43 -15.31 46.97
C ALA A 120 10.85 -14.51 48.15
N PRO A 121 9.79 -13.71 47.96
CA PRO A 121 9.09 -13.18 49.11
C PRO A 121 8.56 -14.38 49.87
N SER A 122 8.91 -14.48 51.15
CA SER A 122 8.35 -15.48 52.05
C SER A 122 6.83 -15.44 51.91
N ARG A 123 6.27 -16.47 51.27
CA ARG A 123 4.82 -16.70 51.25
C ARG A 123 4.40 -16.91 52.70
N THR A 124 3.85 -15.88 53.31
CA THR A 124 2.84 -16.08 54.33
C THR A 124 1.67 -16.80 53.65
N GLU A 125 1.50 -18.06 54.03
CA GLU A 125 0.41 -18.93 53.58
C GLU A 125 -0.94 -18.28 53.90
N ALA A 126 -1.55 -17.68 52.89
CA ALA A 126 -2.99 -17.74 52.75
C ALA A 126 -3.26 -18.85 51.73
N LYS A 127 -3.83 -19.97 52.20
CA LYS A 127 -4.34 -21.04 51.34
C LYS A 127 -5.41 -20.45 50.42
N ALA A 128 -5.02 -20.01 49.23
CA ALA A 128 -5.91 -19.94 48.09
C ALA A 128 -5.93 -21.34 47.47
N ASP A 129 -7.12 -21.97 47.45
CA ASP A 129 -7.32 -23.32 46.92
C ASP A 129 -6.75 -23.42 45.48
N PRO A 130 -5.73 -24.24 45.22
CA PRO A 130 -5.16 -24.42 43.88
C PRO A 130 -6.20 -24.94 42.87
N ASP A 131 -7.22 -25.65 43.37
CA ASP A 131 -8.32 -26.21 42.58
C ASP A 131 -9.28 -25.14 42.04
N LYS A 132 -9.42 -24.00 42.74
CA LYS A 132 -10.23 -22.88 42.24
C LYS A 132 -9.49 -22.11 41.16
N ALA A 133 -8.18 -21.92 41.33
CA ALA A 133 -7.35 -21.25 40.34
C ALA A 133 -7.16 -22.09 39.06
N SER A 134 -7.12 -23.42 39.14
CA SER A 134 -7.12 -24.31 37.96
C SER A 134 -8.48 -24.32 37.26
N ALA A 135 -9.59 -24.39 38.01
CA ALA A 135 -10.94 -24.31 37.44
C ALA A 135 -11.19 -22.98 36.69
N GLU A 136 -10.77 -21.84 37.25
CA GLU A 136 -10.87 -20.54 36.57
C GLU A 136 -10.03 -20.48 35.27
N ARG A 137 -8.84 -21.10 35.28
CA ARG A 137 -7.99 -21.20 34.07
C ARG A 137 -8.63 -22.09 33.01
N GLU A 138 -9.21 -23.22 33.39
CA GLU A 138 -9.91 -24.10 32.46
C GLU A 138 -11.14 -23.44 31.84
N VAL A 139 -11.90 -22.66 32.61
CA VAL A 139 -13.04 -21.90 32.08
C VAL A 139 -12.57 -20.84 31.08
N ARG A 140 -11.46 -20.14 31.38
CA ARG A 140 -10.87 -19.17 30.44
C ARG A 140 -10.32 -19.83 29.18
N LEU A 141 -9.70 -21.00 29.28
CA LEU A 141 -9.23 -21.76 28.12
C LEU A 141 -10.41 -22.22 27.25
N LYS A 142 -11.46 -22.78 27.84
CA LYS A 142 -12.68 -23.17 27.12
C LYS A 142 -13.38 -21.98 26.46
N ALA A 143 -13.34 -20.80 27.08
CA ALA A 143 -13.86 -19.58 26.46
C ALA A 143 -13.01 -19.16 25.25
N LYS A 144 -11.67 -19.21 25.37
CA LYS A 144 -10.75 -18.92 24.26
C LYS A 144 -10.90 -19.91 23.11
N GLU A 145 -11.02 -21.21 23.41
CA GLU A 145 -11.24 -22.27 22.42
C GLU A 145 -12.56 -22.05 21.65
N LYS A 146 -13.63 -21.65 22.33
CA LYS A 146 -14.89 -21.29 21.67
C LYS A 146 -14.74 -20.08 20.76
N THR A 147 -14.06 -19.02 21.21
CA THR A 147 -13.84 -17.84 20.36
C THR A 147 -12.96 -18.14 19.15
N LEU A 148 -11.98 -19.04 19.30
CA LEU A 148 -11.14 -19.50 18.19
C LEU A 148 -11.95 -20.33 17.19
N ALA A 149 -12.78 -21.27 17.66
CA ALA A 149 -13.65 -22.05 16.80
C ALA A 149 -14.66 -21.16 16.03
N GLU A 150 -15.20 -20.12 16.66
CA GLU A 150 -16.05 -19.13 15.99
C GLU A 150 -15.29 -18.33 14.91
N GLN A 151 -14.03 -17.96 15.17
CA GLN A 151 -13.19 -17.26 14.20
C GLN A 151 -12.80 -18.18 13.04
N GLU A 152 -12.44 -19.43 13.29
CA GLU A 152 -12.15 -20.43 12.25
C GLU A 152 -13.37 -20.67 11.36
N ALA A 153 -14.57 -20.79 11.94
CA ALA A 153 -15.80 -20.92 11.17
C ALA A 153 -16.08 -19.69 10.29
N LYS A 154 -15.82 -18.47 10.80
CA LYS A 154 -15.95 -17.23 10.02
C LYS A 154 -14.93 -17.18 8.87
N LEU A 155 -13.67 -17.50 9.13
CA LEU A 155 -12.62 -17.55 8.11
C LEU A 155 -12.93 -18.60 7.04
N GLN A 156 -13.44 -19.76 7.42
CA GLN A 156 -13.89 -20.78 6.47
C GLN A 156 -15.05 -20.27 5.60
N ALA A 157 -16.05 -19.62 6.19
CA ALA A 157 -17.16 -19.02 5.44
C ALA A 157 -16.68 -17.91 4.48
N GLU A 158 -15.78 -17.04 4.93
CA GLU A 158 -15.17 -16.00 4.09
C GLU A 158 -14.36 -16.60 2.94
N SER A 159 -13.58 -17.66 3.21
CA SER A 159 -12.81 -18.36 2.16
C SER A 159 -13.72 -18.97 1.10
N ALA A 160 -14.85 -19.58 1.50
CA ALA A 160 -15.85 -20.11 0.58
C ALA A 160 -16.52 -19.00 -0.24
N ASN A 161 -16.82 -17.86 0.39
CA ASN A 161 -17.37 -16.69 -0.32
C ASN A 161 -16.39 -16.09 -1.34
N LEU A 162 -15.10 -16.03 -1.00
CA LEU A 162 -14.06 -15.57 -1.92
C LEU A 162 -13.89 -16.52 -3.11
N LEU A 163 -13.90 -17.83 -2.87
CA LEU A 163 -13.89 -18.84 -3.92
C LEU A 163 -15.11 -18.70 -4.84
N GLY A 164 -16.31 -18.53 -4.29
CA GLY A 164 -17.53 -18.29 -5.08
C GLY A 164 -17.45 -17.02 -5.93
N ARG A 165 -16.91 -15.92 -5.39
CA ARG A 165 -16.67 -14.68 -6.16
C ARG A 165 -15.63 -14.88 -7.26
N GLN A 166 -14.58 -15.66 -7.00
CA GLN A 166 -13.55 -15.98 -7.98
C GLN A 166 -14.11 -16.82 -9.14
N GLU A 167 -14.96 -17.80 -8.84
CA GLU A 167 -15.67 -18.57 -9.88
C GLU A 167 -16.58 -17.68 -10.73
N GLU A 168 -17.30 -16.74 -10.11
CA GLU A 168 -18.17 -15.83 -10.85
C GLU A 168 -17.37 -14.88 -11.75
N LEU A 169 -16.25 -14.35 -11.26
CA LEU A 169 -15.32 -13.58 -12.09
C LEU A 169 -14.75 -14.41 -13.24
N ASN A 170 -14.46 -15.69 -13.01
CA ASN A 170 -14.00 -16.58 -14.08
C ASN A 170 -15.10 -16.85 -15.10
N ARG A 171 -16.38 -16.99 -14.69
CA ARG A 171 -17.52 -17.08 -15.61
C ARG A 171 -17.69 -15.81 -16.44
N GLN A 172 -17.57 -14.63 -15.81
CA GLN A 172 -17.63 -13.35 -16.51
C GLN A 172 -16.48 -13.18 -17.52
N LYS A 173 -15.26 -13.54 -17.12
CA LYS A 173 -14.09 -13.56 -18.03
C LYS A 173 -14.33 -14.48 -19.21
N ALA A 174 -14.80 -15.71 -18.96
CA ALA A 174 -15.12 -16.66 -20.01
C ALA A 174 -16.18 -16.10 -20.99
N GLY A 175 -17.22 -15.45 -20.46
CA GLY A 175 -18.24 -14.76 -21.26
C GLY A 175 -17.68 -13.61 -22.10
N LEU A 176 -16.77 -12.81 -21.55
CA LEU A 176 -16.09 -11.74 -22.30
C LEU A 176 -15.18 -12.29 -23.40
N THR A 177 -14.45 -13.37 -23.15
CA THR A 177 -13.68 -14.05 -24.21
C THR A 177 -14.59 -14.60 -25.31
N ALA A 178 -15.73 -15.21 -24.96
CA ALA A 178 -16.67 -15.69 -25.97
C ALA A 178 -17.27 -14.54 -26.80
N LEU A 179 -17.54 -13.39 -26.19
CA LEU A 179 -17.97 -12.17 -26.90
C LEU A 179 -16.86 -11.62 -27.81
N ALA A 180 -15.61 -11.63 -27.35
CA ALA A 180 -14.46 -11.22 -28.16
C ALA A 180 -14.27 -12.15 -29.37
N ASP A 181 -14.37 -13.46 -29.18
CA ASP A 181 -14.31 -14.46 -30.25
C ASP A 181 -15.47 -14.29 -31.25
N TYR A 182 -16.67 -13.99 -30.75
CA TYR A 182 -17.83 -13.69 -31.60
C TYR A 182 -17.60 -12.42 -32.42
N ALA A 183 -17.10 -11.35 -31.80
CA ALA A 183 -16.79 -10.10 -32.49
C ALA A 183 -15.69 -10.30 -33.56
N ALA A 184 -14.66 -11.10 -33.28
CA ALA A 184 -13.63 -11.46 -34.24
C ALA A 184 -14.22 -12.25 -35.42
N ARG A 185 -15.09 -13.23 -35.15
CA ARG A 185 -15.80 -13.98 -36.22
C ARG A 185 -16.70 -13.08 -37.06
N MET A 186 -17.34 -12.09 -36.46
CA MET A 186 -18.15 -11.10 -37.18
C MET A 186 -17.28 -10.16 -38.03
N GLN A 187 -16.14 -9.71 -37.52
CA GLN A 187 -15.19 -8.92 -38.32
C GLN A 187 -14.64 -9.74 -39.50
N ASP A 188 -14.34 -11.01 -39.28
CA ASP A 188 -13.92 -11.94 -40.34
C ASP A 188 -15.01 -12.22 -41.38
N SER A 189 -16.28 -12.29 -40.94
CA SER A 189 -17.40 -12.51 -41.86
C SER A 189 -17.69 -11.25 -42.67
N VAL A 190 -17.61 -10.07 -42.05
CA VAL A 190 -17.73 -8.77 -42.72
C VAL A 190 -16.58 -8.55 -43.70
N THR A 191 -15.33 -8.78 -43.32
CA THR A 191 -14.18 -8.64 -44.25
C THR A 191 -14.27 -9.62 -45.41
N ARG A 192 -14.68 -10.88 -45.17
CA ARG A 192 -14.97 -11.84 -46.25
C ARG A 192 -16.16 -11.41 -47.11
N GLY A 193 -17.22 -10.86 -46.51
CA GLY A 193 -18.38 -10.31 -47.19
C GLY A 193 -18.03 -9.13 -48.09
N VAL A 194 -17.26 -8.17 -47.58
CA VAL A 194 -16.72 -7.02 -48.31
C VAL A 194 -15.80 -7.48 -49.44
N SER A 195 -14.94 -8.47 -49.21
CA SER A 195 -14.05 -9.02 -50.25
C SER A 195 -14.84 -9.71 -51.37
N ARG A 196 -15.91 -10.45 -51.02
CA ARG A 196 -16.84 -11.03 -52.00
C ARG A 196 -17.61 -9.95 -52.74
N ALA A 197 -18.11 -8.94 -52.04
CA ALA A 197 -18.83 -7.81 -52.61
C ALA A 197 -17.94 -7.02 -53.58
N MET A 198 -16.67 -6.77 -53.23
CA MET A 198 -15.69 -6.15 -54.12
C MET A 198 -15.42 -7.01 -55.35
N LYS A 199 -15.22 -8.32 -55.20
CA LYS A 199 -15.08 -9.23 -56.36
C LYS A 199 -16.32 -9.25 -57.24
N THR A 200 -17.52 -9.28 -56.65
CA THR A 200 -18.76 -9.19 -57.43
C THR A 200 -18.90 -7.82 -58.07
N LEU A 201 -18.43 -6.74 -57.43
CA LEU A 201 -18.48 -5.39 -57.96
C LEU A 201 -17.54 -5.24 -59.15
N GLU A 202 -16.29 -5.71 -59.04
CA GLU A 202 -15.34 -5.81 -60.16
C GLU A 202 -15.87 -6.68 -61.31
N MET A 203 -16.49 -7.82 -60.98
CA MET A 203 -17.13 -8.69 -61.98
C MET A 203 -18.36 -8.02 -62.61
N THR A 204 -19.14 -7.27 -61.84
CA THR A 204 -20.25 -6.47 -62.38
C THR A 204 -19.77 -5.28 -63.17
N GLU A 205 -18.64 -4.64 -62.85
CA GLU A 205 -18.02 -3.58 -63.66
C GLU A 205 -17.53 -4.15 -65.00
N GLN A 206 -17.00 -5.37 -65.00
CA GLN A 206 -16.65 -6.11 -66.23
C GLN A 206 -17.90 -6.52 -67.02
N LEU A 207 -18.98 -6.90 -66.33
CA LEU A 207 -20.26 -7.26 -66.96
C LEU A 207 -21.05 -6.03 -67.42
N THR A 208 -20.99 -4.88 -66.76
CA THR A 208 -21.65 -3.63 -67.20
C THR A 208 -20.89 -2.99 -68.34
N ALA A 209 -19.56 -3.15 -68.40
CA ALA A 209 -18.80 -2.92 -69.63
C ALA A 209 -19.20 -3.87 -70.78
N SER A 210 -19.90 -4.98 -70.48
CA SER A 210 -20.33 -6.00 -71.45
C SER A 210 -21.86 -6.11 -71.59
N ARG A 211 -22.65 -5.30 -70.88
CA ARG A 211 -24.10 -5.47 -70.76
C ARG A 211 -24.80 -4.13 -70.76
N ASP A 212 -24.79 -3.52 -71.94
CA ASP A 212 -25.97 -2.78 -72.35
C ASP A 212 -27.11 -3.78 -72.58
N LEU A 213 -28.26 -3.50 -71.97
CA LEU A 213 -29.54 -4.23 -72.04
C LEU A 213 -29.66 -5.44 -71.08
N GLU A 214 -30.30 -5.22 -69.93
CA GLU A 214 -31.57 -5.90 -69.56
C GLU A 214 -31.97 -5.68 -68.07
N SER A 215 -33.29 -5.55 -67.87
CA SER A 215 -34.06 -5.88 -66.64
C SER A 215 -34.37 -4.79 -65.57
N LYS A 216 -35.28 -3.87 -65.92
CA LYS A 216 -35.97 -2.91 -65.02
C LYS A 216 -36.82 -3.52 -63.88
N LYS A 217 -36.87 -4.85 -63.69
CA LYS A 217 -37.69 -5.52 -62.65
C LYS A 217 -36.89 -6.09 -61.48
N THR A 218 -35.61 -6.41 -61.66
CA THR A 218 -34.71 -6.88 -60.58
C THR A 218 -34.18 -5.72 -59.75
N ASP A 219 -33.91 -4.57 -60.39
CA ASP A 219 -33.42 -3.36 -59.73
C ASP A 219 -34.42 -2.77 -58.73
N SER A 220 -35.73 -2.86 -59.02
CA SER A 220 -36.77 -2.38 -58.12
C SER A 220 -36.86 -3.19 -56.82
N LYS A 221 -36.51 -4.48 -56.85
CA LYS A 221 -36.52 -5.33 -55.66
C LYS A 221 -35.22 -5.20 -54.88
N ALA A 222 -34.08 -5.18 -55.57
CA ALA A 222 -32.77 -4.94 -54.96
C ALA A 222 -32.69 -3.56 -54.26
N THR A 223 -33.30 -2.52 -54.83
CA THR A 223 -33.37 -1.19 -54.21
C THR A 223 -34.31 -1.14 -53.00
N SER A 224 -35.39 -1.93 -52.99
CA SER A 224 -36.27 -2.10 -51.82
C SER A 224 -35.55 -2.80 -50.67
N ASP A 225 -34.86 -3.90 -50.97
CA ASP A 225 -34.13 -4.69 -49.97
C ASP A 225 -32.95 -3.89 -49.39
N ALA A 226 -32.26 -3.10 -50.22
CA ALA A 226 -31.21 -2.19 -49.76
C ALA A 226 -31.76 -1.08 -48.84
N ARG A 227 -32.94 -0.52 -49.15
CA ARG A 227 -33.58 0.49 -48.28
C ARG A 227 -33.96 -0.11 -46.92
N GLN A 228 -34.49 -1.33 -46.90
CA GLN A 228 -34.81 -2.02 -45.64
C GLN A 228 -33.55 -2.30 -44.82
N ALA A 229 -32.45 -2.72 -45.45
CA ALA A 229 -31.17 -2.91 -44.77
C ALA A 229 -30.65 -1.60 -44.15
N PHE A 230 -30.68 -0.48 -44.88
CA PHE A 230 -30.28 0.82 -44.34
C PHE A 230 -31.19 1.31 -43.20
N GLU A 231 -32.50 1.05 -43.28
CA GLU A 231 -33.42 1.38 -42.19
C GLU A 231 -33.16 0.54 -40.94
N GLN A 232 -32.81 -0.74 -41.10
CA GLN A 232 -32.41 -1.61 -40.00
C GLN A 232 -31.10 -1.13 -39.37
N GLU A 233 -30.05 -0.89 -40.16
CA GLU A 233 -28.78 -0.35 -39.67
C GLU A 233 -28.95 0.99 -38.96
N ARG A 234 -29.78 1.89 -39.49
CA ARG A 234 -30.10 3.17 -38.83
C ARG A 234 -30.77 2.94 -37.47
N ASN A 235 -31.70 2.00 -37.39
CA ASN A 235 -32.40 1.70 -36.14
C ASN A 235 -31.45 1.05 -35.11
N GLU A 236 -30.55 0.18 -35.54
CA GLU A 236 -29.50 -0.42 -34.69
C GLU A 236 -28.52 0.65 -34.18
N LEU A 237 -28.10 1.58 -35.03
CA LEU A 237 -27.25 2.69 -34.62
C LEU A 237 -27.94 3.62 -33.62
N LEU A 238 -29.24 3.88 -33.80
CA LEU A 238 -30.02 4.65 -32.82
C LEU A 238 -30.15 3.91 -31.48
N ALA A 239 -30.34 2.59 -31.49
CA ALA A 239 -30.39 1.79 -30.28
C ALA A 239 -29.02 1.80 -29.55
N ALA A 240 -27.92 1.60 -30.28
CA ALA A 240 -26.57 1.66 -29.74
C ALA A 240 -26.23 3.04 -29.17
N LYS A 241 -26.65 4.12 -29.84
CA LYS A 241 -26.51 5.49 -29.32
C LYS A 241 -27.26 5.67 -27.99
N ASN A 242 -28.52 5.25 -27.93
CA ASN A 242 -29.33 5.38 -26.71
C ASN A 242 -28.73 4.57 -25.55
N GLU A 243 -28.17 3.39 -25.83
CA GLU A 243 -27.48 2.58 -24.83
C GLU A 243 -26.20 3.26 -24.30
N ILE A 244 -25.39 3.85 -25.18
CA ILE A 244 -24.21 4.61 -24.77
C ILE A 244 -24.61 5.84 -23.94
N ASP A 245 -25.66 6.56 -24.35
CA ASP A 245 -26.18 7.71 -23.60
C ASP A 245 -26.69 7.29 -22.21
N ALA A 246 -27.33 6.13 -22.08
CA ALA A 246 -27.74 5.57 -20.80
C ALA A 246 -26.54 5.22 -19.92
N ARG A 247 -25.54 4.50 -20.46
CA ARG A 247 -24.30 4.17 -19.74
C ARG A 247 -23.53 5.41 -19.32
N TYR A 248 -23.52 6.47 -20.13
CA TYR A 248 -22.89 7.75 -19.78
C TYR A 248 -23.61 8.45 -18.63
N ARG A 249 -24.96 8.44 -18.62
CA ARG A 249 -25.74 8.96 -17.50
C ARG A 249 -25.50 8.16 -16.22
N GLU A 250 -25.45 6.84 -16.31
CA GLU A 250 -25.14 5.99 -15.16
C GLU A 250 -23.73 6.26 -14.63
N ALA A 251 -22.73 6.33 -15.51
CA ALA A 251 -21.36 6.66 -15.12
C ALA A 251 -21.25 8.04 -14.45
N THR A 252 -21.92 9.07 -14.98
CA THR A 252 -21.93 10.40 -14.35
C THR A 252 -22.60 10.40 -12.98
N THR A 253 -23.68 9.63 -12.79
CA THR A 253 -24.29 9.47 -11.46
C THR A 253 -23.40 8.72 -10.47
N GLN A 254 -22.65 7.71 -10.92
CA GLN A 254 -21.69 6.99 -10.08
C GLN A 254 -20.52 7.88 -9.68
N ILE A 255 -19.98 8.67 -10.61
CA ILE A 255 -18.93 9.65 -10.32
C ILE A 255 -19.41 10.66 -9.27
N ALA A 256 -20.62 11.21 -9.44
CA ALA A 256 -21.19 12.15 -8.47
C ALA A 256 -21.38 11.53 -7.07
N LYS A 257 -21.72 10.23 -6.99
CA LYS A 257 -21.80 9.51 -5.72
C LYS A 257 -20.42 9.35 -5.07
N PHE A 258 -19.42 8.91 -5.82
CA PHE A 258 -18.06 8.77 -5.30
C PHE A 258 -17.44 10.11 -4.89
N GLU A 259 -17.70 11.19 -5.63
CA GLU A 259 -17.27 12.53 -5.23
C GLU A 259 -17.92 12.98 -3.92
N LYS A 260 -19.21 12.67 -3.72
CA LYS A 260 -19.90 12.96 -2.47
C LYS A 260 -19.33 12.16 -1.31
N GLU A 261 -19.14 10.85 -1.49
CA GLU A 261 -18.53 9.97 -0.48
C GLU A 261 -17.11 10.41 -0.12
N ALA A 262 -16.31 10.81 -1.11
CA ALA A 262 -14.97 11.35 -0.89
C ALA A 262 -15.02 12.64 -0.07
N ARG A 263 -15.92 13.57 -0.39
CA ARG A 263 -16.10 14.82 0.39
C ARG A 263 -16.54 14.53 1.83
N ASP A 264 -17.47 13.60 2.02
CA ASP A 264 -17.97 13.23 3.36
C ASP A 264 -16.84 12.56 4.19
N SER A 265 -16.01 11.73 3.56
CA SER A 265 -14.84 11.12 4.22
C SER A 265 -13.78 12.15 4.63
N ILE A 266 -13.50 13.13 3.77
CA ILE A 266 -12.56 14.22 4.07
C ILE A 266 -13.09 15.04 5.26
N ALA A 267 -14.37 15.40 5.23
CA ALA A 267 -14.99 16.14 6.32
C ALA A 267 -14.99 15.36 7.66
N ALA A 268 -15.11 14.03 7.61
CA ALA A 268 -14.98 13.18 8.79
C ALA A 268 -13.53 13.19 9.34
N LEU A 269 -12.52 13.03 8.47
CA LEU A 269 -11.12 13.07 8.86
C LEU A 269 -10.72 14.44 9.43
N GLU A 270 -11.24 15.54 8.88
CA GLU A 270 -11.01 16.88 9.42
C GLU A 270 -11.60 17.03 10.84
N LYS A 271 -12.82 16.53 11.07
CA LYS A 271 -13.41 16.52 12.43
C LYS A 271 -12.58 15.68 13.40
N GLU A 272 -12.10 14.52 12.97
CA GLU A 272 -11.21 13.68 13.79
C GLU A 272 -9.89 14.37 14.12
N ARG A 273 -9.28 15.07 13.15
CA ARG A 273 -8.07 15.87 13.39
C ARG A 273 -8.29 16.98 14.39
N VAL A 274 -9.42 17.70 14.29
CA VAL A 274 -9.78 18.73 15.28
C VAL A 274 -9.98 18.11 16.66
N ASN A 275 -10.70 16.98 16.76
CA ASN A 275 -10.91 16.27 18.02
C ASN A 275 -9.61 15.70 18.62
N ALA A 276 -8.66 15.26 17.78
CA ALA A 276 -7.35 14.82 18.23
C ALA A 276 -6.53 16.00 18.76
N ALA A 277 -6.57 17.15 18.07
CA ALA A 277 -5.88 18.36 18.51
C ALA A 277 -6.42 18.88 19.85
N THR A 278 -7.75 18.83 20.07
CA THR A 278 -8.33 19.21 21.37
C THR A 278 -7.92 18.26 22.47
N ARG A 279 -7.93 16.94 22.22
CA ARG A 279 -7.44 15.93 23.19
C ARG A 279 -5.99 16.16 23.58
N LEU A 280 -5.11 16.43 22.61
CA LEU A 280 -3.70 16.73 22.89
C LEU A 280 -3.54 18.00 23.74
N SER A 281 -4.30 19.06 23.44
CA SER A 281 -4.31 20.29 24.25
C SER A 281 -4.78 20.03 25.69
N ASP A 282 -5.81 19.21 25.86
CA ASP A 282 -6.30 18.83 27.19
C ASP A 282 -5.30 17.94 27.94
N GLU A 283 -4.64 17.01 27.26
CA GLU A 283 -3.55 16.21 27.83
C GLU A 283 -2.36 17.08 28.26
N GLU A 284 -1.97 18.07 27.46
CA GLU A 284 -0.92 19.03 27.83
C GLU A 284 -1.31 19.86 29.06
N ARG A 285 -2.56 20.29 29.16
CA ARG A 285 -3.08 20.99 30.35
C ARG A 285 -3.03 20.09 31.58
N MET A 286 -3.45 18.84 31.44
CA MET A 286 -3.39 17.85 32.54
C MET A 286 -1.95 17.56 32.97
N ARG A 287 -1.00 17.46 32.02
CA ARG A 287 0.43 17.29 32.32
C ARG A 287 0.97 18.48 33.12
N LYS A 288 0.68 19.71 32.68
CA LYS A 288 1.08 20.92 33.41
C LYS A 288 0.46 20.97 34.82
N GLU A 289 -0.80 20.59 34.97
CA GLU A 289 -1.45 20.54 36.28
C GLU A 289 -0.83 19.49 37.21
N ILE A 290 -0.47 18.31 36.67
CA ILE A 290 0.26 17.28 37.43
C ILE A 290 1.64 17.79 37.84
N GLU A 291 2.38 18.42 36.93
CA GLU A 291 3.70 18.99 37.21
C GLU A 291 3.64 20.03 38.34
N VAL A 292 2.66 20.93 38.29
CA VAL A 292 2.42 21.92 39.36
C VAL A 292 2.09 21.23 40.69
N ARG A 293 1.24 20.20 40.70
CA ARG A 293 0.93 19.44 41.93
C ARG A 293 2.15 18.71 42.48
N VAL A 294 2.98 18.13 41.63
CA VAL A 294 4.22 17.45 42.04
C VAL A 294 5.20 18.45 42.64
N ALA A 295 5.34 19.63 42.03
CA ALA A 295 6.17 20.72 42.57
C ALA A 295 5.66 21.19 43.94
N ASP A 296 4.35 21.41 44.10
CA ASP A 296 3.73 21.78 45.39
C ASP A 296 3.96 20.69 46.45
N MET A 297 3.73 19.41 46.12
CA MET A 297 4.04 18.31 47.04
C MET A 297 5.53 18.27 47.44
N SER A 298 6.43 18.46 46.49
CA SER A 298 7.88 18.49 46.76
C SER A 298 8.25 19.64 47.71
N GLN A 299 7.70 20.82 47.49
CA GLN A 299 7.88 21.96 48.40
C GLN A 299 7.35 21.68 49.80
N ARG A 300 6.17 21.05 49.92
CA ARG A 300 5.60 20.63 51.21
C ARG A 300 6.48 19.59 51.92
N PHE A 301 7.02 18.61 51.19
CA PHE A 301 7.97 17.64 51.77
C PHE A 301 9.26 18.32 52.23
N ALA A 302 9.79 19.27 51.47
CA ALA A 302 10.96 20.04 51.86
C ALA A 302 10.69 20.92 53.11
N ALA A 303 9.50 21.53 53.20
CA ALA A 303 9.07 22.29 54.38
C ALA A 303 8.92 21.38 55.62
N MET A 304 8.26 20.24 55.48
CA MET A 304 8.12 19.23 56.54
C MET A 304 9.47 18.67 57.00
N ALA A 305 10.41 18.43 56.08
CA ALA A 305 11.75 17.98 56.42
C ALA A 305 12.51 19.06 57.23
N LYS A 306 12.39 20.33 56.83
CA LYS A 306 12.95 21.46 57.59
C LYS A 306 12.32 21.58 58.98
N GLU A 307 11.00 21.44 59.11
CA GLU A 307 10.32 21.45 60.41
C GLU A 307 10.74 20.28 61.30
N ARG A 308 10.92 19.07 60.75
CA ARG A 308 11.44 17.91 61.50
C ARG A 308 12.86 18.15 62.01
N ILE A 309 13.72 18.79 61.22
CA ILE A 309 15.07 19.17 61.64
C ILE A 309 15.00 20.24 62.74
N VAL A 310 14.11 21.23 62.64
CA VAL A 310 13.94 22.26 63.69
C VAL A 310 13.36 21.64 64.98
N ALA A 311 12.41 20.70 64.85
CA ALA A 311 11.82 20.00 65.99
C ALA A 311 12.83 19.08 66.69
N SER A 312 13.78 18.47 65.97
CA SER A 312 14.83 17.63 66.57
C SER A 312 15.85 18.40 67.41
N HIS A 313 15.82 19.74 67.39
CA HIS A 313 16.64 20.60 68.26
C HIS A 313 15.93 20.97 69.58
N ARG A 314 14.69 20.53 69.80
CA ARG A 314 13.99 20.65 71.09
C ARG A 314 14.21 19.35 71.88
N GLY A 315 15.01 19.44 72.94
CA GLY A 315 15.44 18.28 73.73
C GLY A 315 14.29 17.53 74.43
N PRO A 316 14.41 16.20 74.62
CA PRO A 316 13.39 15.36 75.24
C PRO A 316 13.48 15.39 76.77
N GLY A 317 12.37 15.70 77.45
CA GLY A 317 12.20 15.49 78.88
C GLY A 317 11.29 14.28 79.12
N GLU A 318 11.80 13.24 79.77
CA GLU A 318 11.03 12.04 80.12
C GLU A 318 10.29 12.18 81.45
N THR A 319 8.96 12.27 81.38
CA THR A 319 8.00 12.04 82.48
C THR A 319 6.87 11.13 81.97
N ASP A 320 5.89 10.74 82.80
CA ASP A 320 4.76 9.86 82.39
C ASP A 320 3.94 10.37 81.18
N GLU A 321 4.14 11.64 80.79
CA GLU A 321 3.67 12.19 79.52
C GLU A 321 4.31 11.52 78.30
N VAL A 322 5.57 11.07 78.39
CA VAL A 322 6.28 10.32 77.34
C VAL A 322 5.69 8.94 77.12
N ARG A 323 5.13 8.28 78.16
CA ARG A 323 4.41 7.02 77.97
C ARG A 323 3.08 7.21 77.24
N LYS A 324 2.32 8.25 77.60
CA LYS A 324 1.10 8.63 76.86
C LYS A 324 1.41 9.13 75.45
N ALA A 325 2.53 9.83 75.25
CA ALA A 325 3.03 10.25 73.94
C ALA A 325 3.44 9.03 73.11
N MET A 326 4.15 8.05 73.68
CA MET A 326 4.51 6.79 73.03
C MET A 326 3.27 5.94 72.68
N GLU A 327 2.22 5.94 73.50
CA GLU A 327 0.94 5.31 73.13
C GLU A 327 0.20 6.09 72.02
N GLY A 328 0.26 7.42 72.03
CA GLY A 328 -0.23 8.28 70.97
C GLY A 328 0.51 8.04 69.65
N GLU A 329 1.84 8.02 69.68
CA GLU A 329 2.73 7.71 68.55
C GLU A 329 2.49 6.29 68.04
N LYS A 330 2.28 5.30 68.91
CA LYS A 330 1.87 3.95 68.48
C LYS A 330 0.51 3.97 67.77
N GLY A 331 -0.43 4.78 68.24
CA GLY A 331 -1.73 4.99 67.59
C GLY A 331 -1.60 5.67 66.22
N GLU A 332 -0.71 6.65 66.09
CA GLU A 332 -0.39 7.34 64.85
C GLU A 332 0.32 6.42 63.86
N LEU A 333 1.34 5.68 64.30
CA LEU A 333 2.02 4.65 63.51
C LEU A 333 1.05 3.56 63.04
N ALA A 334 0.06 3.18 63.85
CA ALA A 334 -0.98 2.23 63.44
C ALA A 334 -1.91 2.82 62.36
N ARG A 335 -2.20 4.12 62.41
CA ARG A 335 -2.99 4.82 61.38
C ARG A 335 -2.16 5.01 60.10
N GLU A 336 -0.90 5.40 60.22
CA GLU A 336 0.04 5.51 59.10
C GLU A 336 0.24 4.16 58.42
N ARG A 337 0.39 3.07 59.18
CA ARG A 337 0.47 1.71 58.62
C ARG A 337 -0.79 1.35 57.83
N LYS A 338 -1.98 1.68 58.34
CA LYS A 338 -3.24 1.45 57.60
C LYS A 338 -3.35 2.34 56.36
N PHE A 339 -2.87 3.58 56.43
CA PHE A 339 -2.85 4.50 55.28
C PHE A 339 -1.88 4.02 54.20
N LEU A 340 -0.65 3.64 54.57
CA LEU A 340 0.34 3.07 53.67
C LEU A 340 -0.13 1.75 53.06
N GLN A 341 -0.82 0.90 53.83
CA GLN A 341 -1.41 -0.32 53.31
C GLN A 341 -2.52 -0.04 52.29
N ARG A 342 -3.40 0.94 52.54
CA ARG A 342 -4.42 1.37 51.57
C ARG A 342 -3.78 1.99 50.33
N ARG A 343 -2.72 2.78 50.50
CA ARG A 343 -1.96 3.41 49.42
C ARG A 343 -1.25 2.37 48.55
N ALA A 344 -0.70 1.32 49.16
CA ALA A 344 -0.08 0.20 48.46
C ALA A 344 -1.11 -0.57 47.61
N ILE A 345 -2.32 -0.81 48.15
CA ILE A 345 -3.41 -1.43 47.39
C ILE A 345 -3.84 -0.52 46.23
N GLU A 346 -3.99 0.79 46.46
CA GLU A 346 -4.35 1.75 45.42
C GLU A 346 -3.29 1.82 44.30
N LEU A 347 -2.00 1.70 44.65
CA LEU A 347 -0.91 1.63 43.67
C LEU A 347 -0.94 0.33 42.87
N LEU A 348 -1.21 -0.81 43.52
CA LEU A 348 -1.38 -2.10 42.83
C LEU A 348 -2.58 -2.08 41.87
N ASP A 349 -3.71 -1.53 42.28
CA ASP A 349 -4.90 -1.37 41.42
C ASP A 349 -4.60 -0.44 40.22
N ARG A 350 -3.82 0.62 40.44
CA ARG A 350 -3.38 1.51 39.34
C ARG A 350 -2.43 0.79 38.40
N GLU A 351 -1.51 0.00 38.92
CA GLU A 351 -0.58 -0.80 38.13
C GLU A 351 -1.32 -1.84 37.30
N GLU A 352 -2.31 -2.54 37.86
CA GLU A 352 -3.16 -3.48 37.13
C GLU A 352 -3.93 -2.77 36.01
N ARG A 353 -4.50 -1.59 36.28
CA ARG A 353 -5.16 -0.77 35.24
C ARG A 353 -4.20 -0.28 34.16
N VAL A 354 -2.94 -0.04 34.48
CA VAL A 354 -1.91 0.33 33.50
C VAL A 354 -1.57 -0.89 32.64
N ARG A 355 -1.34 -2.07 33.22
CA ARG A 355 -1.13 -3.31 32.45
C ARG A 355 -2.31 -3.66 31.55
N ASP A 356 -3.55 -3.44 32.00
CA ASP A 356 -4.75 -3.62 31.18
C ASP A 356 -4.83 -2.62 30.01
N ARG A 357 -4.24 -1.43 30.15
CA ARG A 357 -4.17 -0.44 29.07
C ARG A 357 -3.03 -0.75 28.11
N GLU A 358 -1.89 -1.19 28.63
CA GLU A 358 -0.73 -1.62 27.84
C GLU A 358 -1.11 -2.81 26.97
N SER A 359 -1.71 -3.86 27.55
CA SER A 359 -2.20 -5.01 26.77
C SER A 359 -3.20 -4.61 25.66
N LYS A 360 -4.12 -3.68 25.95
CA LYS A 360 -5.03 -3.13 24.91
C LYS A 360 -4.32 -2.27 23.88
N SER A 361 -3.22 -1.62 24.24
CA SER A 361 -2.37 -0.88 23.32
C SER A 361 -1.64 -1.84 22.39
N ASP A 362 -1.03 -2.89 22.94
CA ASP A 362 -0.34 -3.94 22.21
C ASP A 362 -1.29 -4.64 21.22
N GLU A 363 -2.51 -4.95 21.65
CA GLU A 363 -3.55 -5.52 20.77
C GLU A 363 -3.87 -4.58 19.58
N ARG A 364 -3.95 -3.27 19.83
CA ARG A 364 -4.19 -2.27 18.76
C ARG A 364 -2.98 -2.12 17.85
N GLU A 365 -1.78 -2.16 18.39
CA GLU A 365 -0.54 -2.12 17.62
C GLU A 365 -0.42 -3.34 16.71
N HIS A 366 -0.74 -4.53 17.21
CA HIS A 366 -0.81 -5.74 16.41
C HIS A 366 -1.90 -5.68 15.33
N GLU A 367 -3.07 -5.11 15.63
CA GLU A 367 -4.13 -4.92 14.63
C GLU A 367 -3.71 -3.92 13.54
N LEU A 368 -3.06 -2.82 13.92
CA LEU A 368 -2.51 -1.84 12.98
C LEU A 368 -1.41 -2.47 12.11
N ALA A 369 -0.50 -3.24 12.69
CA ALA A 369 0.54 -3.95 11.97
C ALA A 369 -0.05 -4.89 10.91
N ARG A 370 -1.06 -5.70 11.27
CA ARG A 370 -1.78 -6.56 10.30
C ARG A 370 -2.43 -5.75 9.18
N ARG A 371 -3.10 -4.64 9.50
CA ARG A 371 -3.71 -3.77 8.48
C ARG A 371 -2.66 -3.16 7.55
N THR A 372 -1.50 -2.78 8.07
CA THR A 372 -0.40 -2.28 7.23
C THR A 372 0.13 -3.36 6.29
N GLU A 373 0.31 -4.59 6.77
CA GLU A 373 0.72 -5.72 5.92
C GLU A 373 -0.31 -5.99 4.82
N GLU A 374 -1.61 -6.02 5.14
CA GLU A 374 -2.67 -6.18 4.15
C GLU A 374 -2.70 -5.07 3.09
N LEU A 375 -2.50 -3.81 3.50
CA LEU A 375 -2.44 -2.69 2.57
C LEU A 375 -1.22 -2.79 1.67
N THR A 376 -0.05 -3.14 2.20
CA THR A 376 1.16 -3.32 1.40
C THR A 376 1.00 -4.47 0.39
N ALA A 377 0.34 -5.58 0.77
CA ALA A 377 0.03 -6.67 -0.14
C ALA A 377 -0.91 -6.23 -1.26
N LYS A 378 -1.98 -5.49 -0.93
CA LYS A 378 -2.91 -4.92 -1.93
C LYS A 378 -2.21 -3.92 -2.87
N GLU A 379 -1.30 -3.10 -2.36
CA GLU A 379 -0.51 -2.18 -3.20
C GLU A 379 0.38 -2.93 -4.19
N GLN A 380 1.01 -4.02 -3.75
CA GLN A 380 1.80 -4.89 -4.63
C GLN A 380 0.92 -5.55 -5.70
N ASP A 381 -0.26 -6.02 -5.34
CA ASP A 381 -1.21 -6.63 -6.30
C ASP A 381 -1.72 -5.62 -7.32
N VAL A 382 -2.09 -4.41 -6.89
CA VAL A 382 -2.47 -3.31 -7.79
C VAL A 382 -1.29 -2.95 -8.71
N SER A 383 -0.07 -2.94 -8.20
CA SER A 383 1.13 -2.67 -9.01
C SER A 383 1.35 -3.77 -10.05
N ARG A 384 1.20 -5.04 -9.68
CA ARG A 384 1.26 -6.18 -10.63
C ARG A 384 0.16 -6.08 -11.67
N GLN A 385 -1.08 -5.79 -11.28
CA GLN A 385 -2.19 -5.58 -12.22
C GLN A 385 -1.92 -4.42 -13.17
N LYS A 386 -1.39 -3.29 -12.69
CA LYS A 386 -0.98 -2.17 -13.55
C LYS A 386 0.09 -2.60 -14.57
N THR A 387 1.09 -3.38 -14.17
CA THR A 387 2.10 -3.88 -15.12
C THR A 387 1.51 -4.83 -16.16
N ILE A 388 0.60 -5.72 -15.76
CA ILE A 388 -0.10 -6.64 -16.68
C ILE A 388 -0.97 -5.85 -17.66
N ILE A 389 -1.71 -4.85 -17.19
CA ILE A 389 -2.54 -3.98 -18.05
C ILE A 389 -1.65 -3.16 -19.00
N ALA A 390 -0.51 -2.66 -18.54
CA ALA A 390 0.43 -1.93 -19.39
C ALA A 390 1.04 -2.84 -20.48
N GLN A 391 1.32 -4.10 -20.17
CA GLN A 391 1.82 -5.09 -21.14
C GLN A 391 0.73 -5.61 -22.08
N ALA A 392 -0.52 -5.71 -21.61
CA ALA A 392 -1.67 -6.15 -22.40
C ALA A 392 -2.29 -5.04 -23.27
N LYS A 393 -1.86 -3.78 -23.11
CA LYS A 393 -2.35 -2.67 -23.91
C LYS A 393 -1.58 -2.59 -25.23
N PRO A 394 -2.17 -2.94 -26.38
CA PRO A 394 -1.51 -2.77 -27.67
C PRO A 394 -1.19 -1.27 -27.90
N PRO A 395 -0.10 -0.95 -28.61
CA PRO A 395 0.28 0.43 -28.85
C PRO A 395 -0.81 1.14 -29.68
N ILE A 396 -1.59 1.99 -29.01
CA ILE A 396 -2.67 2.82 -29.60
C ILE A 396 -2.12 3.74 -30.72
N LEU A 397 -0.80 3.95 -30.76
CA LEU A 397 -0.11 4.73 -31.79
C LEU A 397 -0.24 4.12 -33.19
N ASP A 398 -0.27 2.79 -33.34
CA ASP A 398 -0.37 2.14 -34.66
C ASP A 398 -1.78 2.24 -35.27
N VAL A 399 -2.83 2.15 -34.45
CA VAL A 399 -4.22 2.24 -34.94
C VAL A 399 -4.53 3.66 -35.43
N ARG A 400 -3.99 4.68 -34.77
CA ARG A 400 -4.18 6.08 -35.17
C ARG A 400 -3.37 6.42 -36.43
N ALA A 401 -2.13 5.93 -36.53
CA ALA A 401 -1.32 6.08 -37.73
C ALA A 401 -1.94 5.37 -38.95
N GLN A 402 -2.45 4.14 -38.78
CA GLN A 402 -3.17 3.42 -39.83
C GLN A 402 -4.46 4.13 -40.24
N ALA A 403 -5.20 4.71 -39.29
CA ALA A 403 -6.41 5.47 -39.60
C ALA A 403 -6.11 6.76 -40.40
N ASP A 404 -5.00 7.44 -40.11
CA ASP A 404 -4.60 8.65 -40.82
C ASP A 404 -4.03 8.33 -42.22
N GLU A 405 -3.36 7.19 -42.38
CA GLU A 405 -2.90 6.71 -43.69
C GLU A 405 -4.06 6.23 -44.57
N ALA A 406 -5.05 5.53 -43.98
CA ALA A 406 -6.28 5.15 -44.67
C ALA A 406 -7.08 6.39 -45.14
N LYS A 407 -7.16 7.45 -44.33
CA LYS A 407 -7.80 8.71 -44.74
C LYS A 407 -7.10 9.35 -45.95
N LYS A 408 -5.76 9.37 -45.96
CA LYS A 408 -4.98 9.89 -47.11
C LYS A 408 -5.15 9.05 -48.37
N ASP A 409 -5.32 7.74 -48.25
CA ASP A 409 -5.62 6.87 -49.40
C ASP A 409 -7.03 7.14 -49.94
N ILE A 410 -8.01 7.29 -49.05
CA ILE A 410 -9.39 7.65 -49.41
C ILE A 410 -9.42 9.00 -50.14
N GLU A 411 -8.75 10.04 -49.63
CA GLU A 411 -8.67 11.34 -50.31
C GLU A 411 -8.06 11.25 -51.71
N ARG A 412 -7.00 10.44 -51.88
CA ARG A 412 -6.38 10.21 -53.19
C ARG A 412 -7.34 9.52 -54.15
N ARG A 413 -8.05 8.49 -53.69
CA ARG A 413 -9.07 7.80 -54.49
C ARG A 413 -10.23 8.71 -54.88
N VAL A 414 -10.72 9.54 -53.95
CA VAL A 414 -11.76 10.54 -54.23
C VAL A 414 -11.29 11.51 -55.32
N LYS A 415 -10.04 11.99 -55.25
CA LYS A 415 -9.48 12.88 -56.28
C LYS A 415 -9.40 12.21 -57.66
N ILE A 416 -9.00 10.94 -57.71
CA ILE A 416 -8.97 10.15 -58.95
C ILE A 416 -10.39 9.97 -59.52
N ILE A 417 -11.37 9.68 -58.66
CA ILE A 417 -12.77 9.52 -59.07
C ILE A 417 -13.32 10.85 -59.62
N GLN A 418 -13.07 11.97 -58.93
CA GLN A 418 -13.48 13.29 -59.40
C GLN A 418 -12.84 13.63 -60.75
N GLN A 419 -11.55 13.34 -60.93
CA GLN A 419 -10.87 13.57 -62.20
C GLN A 419 -11.46 12.70 -63.33
N LYS A 420 -11.71 11.41 -63.07
CA LYS A 420 -12.39 10.53 -64.03
C LYS A 420 -13.80 10.99 -64.36
N ALA A 421 -14.55 11.53 -63.38
CA ALA A 421 -15.88 12.07 -63.62
C ALA A 421 -15.85 13.27 -64.58
N LEU A 422 -14.87 14.16 -64.44
CA LEU A 422 -14.66 15.28 -65.37
C LEU A 422 -14.26 14.79 -66.77
N GLU A 423 -13.35 13.82 -66.86
CA GLU A 423 -12.95 13.23 -68.15
C GLU A 423 -14.12 12.53 -68.87
N LEU A 424 -15.02 11.88 -68.12
CA LEU A 424 -16.24 11.27 -68.67
C LEU A 424 -17.22 12.34 -69.16
N LEU A 425 -17.38 13.43 -68.43
CA LEU A 425 -18.22 14.57 -68.83
C LEU A 425 -17.69 15.18 -70.14
N ASP A 426 -16.38 15.42 -70.25
CA ASP A 426 -15.74 15.93 -71.47
C ASP A 426 -15.90 14.98 -72.66
N ARG A 427 -15.84 13.67 -72.42
CA ARG A 427 -16.09 12.66 -73.46
C ARG A 427 -17.55 12.67 -73.90
N GLU A 428 -18.49 12.82 -72.97
CA GLU A 428 -19.91 12.92 -73.28
C GLU A 428 -20.21 14.16 -74.12
N GLU A 429 -19.62 15.32 -73.79
CA GLU A 429 -19.75 16.53 -74.61
C GLU A 429 -19.17 16.35 -76.02
N LYS A 430 -18.01 15.70 -76.15
CA LYS A 430 -17.42 15.39 -77.47
C LYS A 430 -18.31 14.43 -78.27
N LEU A 431 -18.92 13.45 -77.62
CA LEU A 431 -19.87 12.53 -78.27
C LEU A 431 -21.15 13.27 -78.67
N ARG A 432 -21.68 14.17 -77.84
CA ARG A 432 -22.82 15.03 -78.21
C ARG A 432 -22.51 15.91 -79.42
N ARG A 433 -21.32 16.53 -79.48
CA ARG A 433 -20.90 17.33 -80.66
C ARG A 433 -20.80 16.48 -81.92
N ARG A 434 -20.20 15.29 -81.83
CA ARG A 434 -20.14 14.35 -82.97
C ARG A 434 -21.52 13.86 -83.39
N ALA A 435 -22.42 13.60 -82.44
CA ALA A 435 -23.80 13.21 -82.74
C ALA A 435 -24.54 14.34 -83.47
N ALA A 436 -24.38 15.60 -83.04
CA ALA A 436 -24.96 16.74 -83.72
C ALA A 436 -24.36 16.98 -85.13
N GLU A 437 -23.06 16.73 -85.31
CA GLU A 437 -22.40 16.77 -86.63
C GLU A 437 -22.92 15.66 -87.55
N LEU A 438 -23.11 14.44 -87.03
CA LEU A 438 -23.69 13.33 -87.79
C LEU A 438 -25.14 13.59 -88.15
N GLU A 439 -25.96 14.10 -87.23
CA GLU A 439 -27.35 14.50 -87.49
C GLU A 439 -27.41 15.62 -88.55
N ALA A 440 -26.48 16.59 -88.51
CA ALA A 440 -26.38 17.62 -89.55
C ALA A 440 -25.93 17.06 -90.91
N MET A 441 -25.06 16.03 -90.94
CA MET A 441 -24.70 15.33 -92.17
C MET A 441 -25.85 14.48 -92.71
N GLU A 442 -26.59 13.80 -91.84
CA GLU A 442 -27.80 13.05 -92.21
C GLU A 442 -28.91 13.97 -92.73
N ALA A 443 -29.12 15.14 -92.12
CA ALA A 443 -30.05 16.16 -92.61
C ALA A 443 -29.64 16.70 -93.99
N ARG A 444 -28.34 16.84 -94.25
CA ARG A 444 -27.80 17.24 -95.58
C ARG A 444 -27.94 16.13 -96.62
N LEU A 445 -27.83 14.88 -96.22
CA LEU A 445 -28.00 13.71 -97.09
C LEU A 445 -29.49 13.45 -97.38
N SER A 446 -30.37 13.54 -96.38
CA SER A 446 -31.82 13.35 -96.53
C SER A 446 -32.49 14.49 -97.32
N GLY A 447 -32.02 15.73 -97.16
CA GLY A 447 -32.44 16.87 -98.00
C GLY A 447 -31.99 16.77 -99.46
N ARG A 448 -31.12 15.81 -99.81
CA ARG A 448 -30.65 15.56 -101.18
C ARG A 448 -31.36 14.40 -101.88
N VAL A 449 -32.25 13.67 -101.17
CA VAL A 449 -32.94 12.47 -101.68
C VAL A 449 -34.35 12.75 -102.20
N THR A 450 -34.84 13.99 -102.13
CA THR A 450 -36.13 14.39 -102.73
C THR A 450 -35.94 15.25 -103.98
N VAL A 451 -35.28 14.72 -105.01
CA VAL A 451 -35.46 15.15 -106.41
C VAL A 451 -35.24 13.92 -107.28
N GLU A 452 -36.33 13.21 -107.59
CA GLU A 452 -36.65 12.67 -108.92
C GLU A 452 -38.12 12.22 -108.95
#